data_AF-A0A7V0L3R7-F1
#
_entry.id   AF-A0A7V0L3R7-F1
#
_cell.length_a   1.000
_cell.length_b   1.000
_cell.length_c   1.000
_cell.angle_alpha   90.00
_cell.angle_beta   90.00
_cell.angle_gamma   90.00
#
_symmetry.space_group_name_H-M   'P 1'
#
loop_
_entity.id
_entity.type
_entity.pdbx_description
1 polymer ?
#
loop_
_entity_poly.entity_id
_entity_poly.type
_entity_poly.pdbx_seq_one_letter_code
_entity_poly.pdbx_strand_id
1 'polypeptide(L)'
;MFQRNTGKTIPLQNYFYSIVSAFLLSFAFPPYHLGFMAYFGFVPMFFLIEHLSGWKAFKWGYVWGLFFHVANLYWIGYITLAGVVAAILFLSLYFGLFLYLASLFRDKLGDKAVYWYPFLWLLIEFLRSLGVIGFPWASIGYTQTY
;
A
#
# COMPACT_ATOMS: atom_id res chain seq x y z
N MET A 1 23.99 -12.46 -5.42
CA MET A 1 23.25 -13.72 -5.67
C MET A 1 22.55 -14.09 -4.37
N PHE A 2 21.43 -13.44 -4.05
CA PHE A 2 20.64 -13.80 -2.87
C PHE A 2 19.97 -15.14 -3.15
N GLN A 3 20.29 -16.15 -2.35
CA GLN A 3 19.60 -17.44 -2.40
C GLN A 3 18.11 -17.18 -2.13
N ARG A 4 17.28 -17.34 -3.17
CA ARG A 4 15.82 -17.18 -3.07
C ARG A 4 15.27 -18.35 -2.31
N ASN A 5 15.23 -18.21 -0.99
CA ASN A 5 14.58 -19.14 -0.10
C ASN A 5 13.09 -19.09 -0.44
N THR A 6 12.60 -20.12 -1.14
CA THR A 6 11.17 -20.35 -1.41
C THR A 6 10.44 -20.82 -0.15
N GLY A 7 10.84 -20.28 1.01
CA GLY A 7 10.15 -20.47 2.27
C GLY A 7 8.77 -19.89 2.12
N LYS A 8 7.76 -20.74 2.09
CA LYS A 8 6.36 -20.33 2.16
C LYS A 8 6.22 -19.44 3.40
N THR A 9 6.01 -18.15 3.21
CA THR A 9 5.67 -17.23 4.31
C THR A 9 4.37 -17.71 4.95
N ILE A 10 4.38 -17.81 6.27
CA ILE A 10 3.18 -18.21 7.03
C ILE A 10 2.18 -17.05 6.95
N PRO A 11 0.87 -17.29 6.80
CA PRO A 11 -0.13 -16.21 6.73
C PRO A 11 0.00 -15.13 7.81
N LEU A 12 0.43 -15.51 9.02
CA LEU A 12 0.69 -14.60 10.14
C LEU A 12 1.79 -13.56 9.84
N GLN A 13 2.87 -13.97 9.18
CA GLN A 13 3.97 -13.08 8.80
C GLN A 13 3.49 -12.03 7.79
N ASN A 14 2.62 -12.44 6.87
CA ASN A 14 2.09 -11.52 5.87
C ASN A 14 1.18 -10.47 6.50
N TYR A 15 0.33 -10.87 7.46
CA TYR A 15 -0.44 -9.91 8.25
C TYR A 15 0.48 -8.95 9.00
N PHE A 16 1.53 -9.44 9.64
CA PHE A 16 2.50 -8.60 10.33
C PHE A 16 3.10 -7.54 9.39
N TYR A 17 3.61 -7.94 8.22
CA TYR A 17 4.17 -6.99 7.27
C TYR A 17 3.14 -5.98 6.75
N SER A 18 1.93 -6.42 6.38
CA SER A 18 0.86 -5.53 5.91
C SER A 18 0.43 -4.54 6.98
N ILE A 19 0.25 -4.99 8.22
CA ILE A 19 -0.20 -4.15 9.33
C ILE A 19 0.88 -3.13 9.72
N VAL A 20 2.12 -3.58 9.93
CA VAL A 20 3.23 -2.69 10.30
C VAL A 20 3.48 -1.65 9.20
N SER A 21 3.50 -2.07 7.93
CA SER A 21 3.60 -1.18 6.78
C SER A 21 2.48 -0.12 6.79
N ALA A 22 1.22 -0.54 6.97
CA ALA A 22 0.08 0.37 7.01
C ALA A 22 0.19 1.38 8.16
N PHE A 23 0.53 0.94 9.37
CA PHE A 23 0.65 1.82 10.53
C PHE A 23 1.78 2.83 10.37
N LEU A 24 2.97 2.38 9.96
CA LEU A 24 4.10 3.27 9.67
C LEU A 24 3.70 4.32 8.64
N LEU A 25 3.13 3.90 7.50
CA LEU A 25 2.71 4.85 6.48
C LEU A 25 1.58 5.79 6.97
N SER A 26 0.68 5.32 7.83
CA SER A 26 -0.41 6.14 8.37
C SER A 26 0.08 7.22 9.33
N PHE A 27 1.15 6.98 10.08
CA PHE A 27 1.77 7.99 10.95
C PHE A 27 2.46 9.12 10.17
N ALA A 28 2.72 8.90 8.88
CA ALA A 28 3.16 9.96 7.96
C ALA A 28 2.03 10.91 7.54
N PHE A 29 0.84 10.79 8.10
CA PHE A 29 -0.29 11.69 7.84
C PHE A 29 -0.82 12.29 9.16
N PRO A 30 -1.67 13.34 9.09
CA PRO A 30 -2.32 13.88 10.27
C PRO A 30 -3.06 12.78 11.05
N PRO A 31 -3.08 12.86 12.40
CA PRO A 31 -2.69 14.01 13.22
C PRO A 31 -1.21 14.05 13.64
N TYR A 32 -0.41 13.05 13.29
CA TYR A 32 0.94 12.90 13.86
C TYR A 32 2.01 13.72 13.15
N HIS A 33 1.80 14.02 11.86
CA HIS A 33 2.73 14.80 11.07
C HIS A 33 4.17 14.25 11.14
N LEU A 34 4.35 12.93 11.05
CA LEU A 34 5.66 12.29 11.06
C LEU A 34 6.06 11.88 9.64
N GLY A 35 6.31 12.86 8.78
CA GLY A 35 6.45 12.68 7.34
C GLY A 35 7.54 11.69 6.95
N PHE A 36 8.61 11.64 7.76
CA PHE A 36 9.71 10.71 7.61
C PHE A 36 9.30 9.23 7.79
N MET A 37 8.18 8.93 8.44
CA MET A 37 7.66 7.55 8.51
C MET A 37 7.28 7.00 7.14
N ALA A 38 7.00 7.85 6.15
CA ALA A 38 6.71 7.40 4.78
C ALA A 38 7.86 6.58 4.19
N TYR A 39 9.11 6.92 4.50
CA TYR A 39 10.30 6.17 4.05
C TYR A 39 10.32 4.75 4.61
N PHE A 40 9.86 4.57 5.86
CA PHE A 40 9.82 3.27 6.53
C PHE A 40 8.54 2.50 6.20
N GLY A 41 7.44 3.19 5.87
CA GLY A 41 6.15 2.59 5.57
C GLY A 41 6.21 1.55 4.46
N PHE A 42 6.98 1.80 3.39
CA PHE A 42 7.08 0.85 2.27
C PHE A 42 8.03 -0.33 2.52
N VAL A 43 8.94 -0.24 3.50
CA VAL A 43 9.99 -1.24 3.72
C VAL A 43 9.42 -2.64 4.05
N PRO A 44 8.51 -2.82 5.02
CA PRO A 44 7.91 -4.12 5.29
C PRO A 44 7.15 -4.68 4.07
N MET A 45 6.61 -3.79 3.23
CA MET A 45 5.89 -4.19 2.02
C MET A 45 6.81 -4.79 0.96
N PHE A 46 8.06 -4.32 0.87
CA PHE A 46 9.05 -4.90 -0.03
C PHE A 46 9.48 -6.29 0.41
N PHE A 47 9.61 -6.56 1.71
CA PHE A 47 9.82 -7.93 2.20
C PHE A 47 8.63 -8.84 1.90
N LEU A 48 7.41 -8.33 2.05
CA LEU A 48 6.20 -9.08 1.74
C LEU A 48 6.09 -9.43 0.26
N ILE A 49 6.44 -8.50 -0.64
CA ILE A 49 6.32 -8.77 -2.07
C ILE A 49 7.26 -9.86 -2.52
N GLU A 50 8.47 -10.00 -1.94
CA GLU A 50 9.50 -10.98 -2.33
C GLU A 50 8.99 -12.43 -2.43
N HIS A 51 7.97 -12.78 -1.65
CA HIS A 51 7.43 -14.14 -1.57
C HIS A 51 6.04 -14.31 -2.19
N LEU A 52 5.46 -13.24 -2.75
CA LEU A 52 4.09 -13.24 -3.28
C LEU A 52 4.06 -12.93 -4.77
N SER A 53 3.35 -13.73 -5.57
CA SER A 53 3.15 -13.48 -7.01
C SER A 53 1.66 -13.38 -7.40
N GLY A 54 1.39 -12.61 -8.44
CA GLY A 54 0.07 -12.49 -9.08
C GLY A 54 -1.05 -12.16 -8.09
N TRP A 55 -2.14 -12.94 -8.12
CA TRP A 55 -3.33 -12.67 -7.30
C TRP A 55 -3.07 -12.73 -5.78
N LYS A 56 -2.05 -13.46 -5.34
CA LYS A 56 -1.67 -13.44 -3.91
C LYS A 56 -1.10 -12.08 -3.50
N ALA A 57 -0.29 -11.45 -4.37
CA ALA A 57 0.20 -10.10 -4.13
C ALA A 57 -0.97 -9.11 -4.11
N PHE A 58 -1.94 -9.22 -5.03
CA PHE A 58 -3.14 -8.39 -5.00
C PHE A 58 -3.87 -8.45 -3.65
N LYS A 59 -4.14 -9.67 -3.16
CA LYS A 59 -4.85 -9.86 -1.88
C LYS A 59 -4.13 -9.18 -0.72
N TRP A 60 -2.81 -9.33 -0.63
CA TRP A 60 -2.04 -8.74 0.47
C TRP A 60 -1.84 -7.23 0.32
N GLY A 61 -1.77 -6.72 -0.90
CA GLY A 61 -1.85 -5.27 -1.17
C GLY A 61 -3.21 -4.71 -0.77
N TYR A 62 -4.29 -5.44 -1.00
CA TYR A 62 -5.63 -5.06 -0.56
C TYR A 62 -5.74 -5.03 0.97
N VAL A 63 -5.23 -6.05 1.67
CA VAL A 63 -5.18 -6.07 3.15
C VAL A 63 -4.35 -4.90 3.69
N TRP A 64 -3.18 -4.62 3.11
CA TRP A 64 -2.38 -3.45 3.45
C TRP A 64 -3.15 -2.14 3.26
N GLY A 65 -3.85 -2.00 2.12
CA GLY A 65 -4.74 -0.89 1.84
C GLY A 65 -5.86 -0.75 2.87
N LEU A 66 -6.51 -1.83 3.30
CA LEU A 66 -7.60 -1.77 4.28
C LEU A 66 -7.12 -1.13 5.59
N PHE A 67 -6.00 -1.59 6.14
CA PHE A 67 -5.47 -1.04 7.38
C PHE A 67 -5.06 0.43 7.22
N PHE A 68 -4.42 0.78 6.10
CA PHE A 68 -4.00 2.16 5.83
C PHE A 68 -5.20 3.12 5.70
N HIS A 69 -6.22 2.75 4.93
CA HIS A 69 -7.39 3.59 4.71
C HIS A 69 -8.29 3.67 5.95
N VAL A 70 -8.41 2.58 6.73
CA VAL A 70 -9.08 2.65 8.05
C VAL A 70 -8.39 3.71 8.92
N ALA A 71 -7.06 3.66 9.03
CA ALA A 71 -6.29 4.58 9.85
C ALA A 71 -6.33 6.04 9.37
N ASN A 72 -6.48 6.28 8.06
CA ASN A 72 -6.46 7.64 7.48
C ASN A 72 -7.85 8.26 7.24
N LEU A 73 -8.89 7.43 7.07
CA LEU A 73 -10.23 7.87 6.69
C LEU A 73 -11.28 7.70 7.79
N TYR A 74 -10.91 7.20 8.97
CA TYR A 74 -11.85 6.97 10.09
C TYR A 74 -12.73 8.19 10.39
N TRP A 75 -12.19 9.40 10.23
CA TRP A 75 -12.88 10.65 10.52
C TRP A 75 -14.08 10.91 9.61
N ILE A 76 -14.12 10.33 8.40
CA ILE A 76 -15.28 10.42 7.49
C ILE A 76 -16.47 9.65 8.09
N GLY A 77 -16.22 8.66 8.94
CA GLY A 77 -17.25 7.89 9.63
C GLY A 77 -18.12 8.74 10.56
N TYR A 78 -17.63 9.90 11.02
CA TYR A 78 -18.44 10.86 11.79
C TYR A 78 -19.52 11.55 10.93
N ILE A 79 -19.36 11.53 9.60
CA ILE A 79 -20.27 12.18 8.64
C ILE A 79 -21.15 11.13 7.96
N THR A 80 -20.55 10.05 7.46
CA THR A 80 -21.26 8.99 6.75
C THR A 80 -20.58 7.64 6.91
N LEU A 81 -21.21 6.74 7.67
CA LEU A 81 -20.70 5.39 7.88
C LEU A 81 -20.67 4.58 6.57
N ALA A 82 -21.73 4.66 5.76
CA ALA A 82 -21.78 3.95 4.49
C ALA A 82 -20.73 4.48 3.50
N GLY A 83 -20.53 5.80 3.45
CA GLY A 83 -19.55 6.43 2.57
C GLY A 83 -18.11 6.05 2.93
N VAL A 84 -17.76 6.07 4.22
CA VAL A 84 -16.40 5.69 4.65
C VAL A 84 -16.11 4.21 4.40
N VAL A 85 -17.08 3.32 4.65
CA VAL A 85 -16.91 1.88 4.39
C VAL A 85 -16.72 1.64 2.89
N ALA A 86 -17.54 2.25 2.04
CA ALA A 86 -17.40 2.15 0.59
C ALA A 86 -16.05 2.69 0.11
N ALA A 87 -15.61 3.86 0.63
CA ALA A 87 -14.32 4.45 0.30
C ALA A 87 -13.15 3.54 0.71
N ILE A 88 -13.14 3.01 1.93
CA ILE A 88 -12.08 2.10 2.41
C ILE A 88 -11.98 0.86 1.50
N LEU A 89 -13.11 0.22 1.21
CA LEU A 89 -13.13 -0.98 0.37
C LEU A 89 -12.68 -0.68 -1.06
N PHE A 90 -13.19 0.39 -1.65
CA PHE A 90 -12.85 0.79 -3.02
C PHE A 90 -11.39 1.22 -3.15
N LEU A 91 -10.90 2.08 -2.26
CA LEU A 91 -9.55 2.62 -2.33
C LEU A 91 -8.47 1.57 -2.07
N SER A 92 -8.78 0.57 -1.25
CA SER A 92 -7.88 -0.56 -1.01
C SER A 92 -7.60 -1.39 -2.27
N LEU A 93 -8.48 -1.33 -3.29
CA LEU A 93 -8.24 -1.96 -4.59
C LEU A 93 -7.01 -1.37 -5.29
N TYR A 94 -6.74 -0.07 -5.13
CA TYR A 94 -5.58 0.59 -5.73
C TYR A 94 -4.27 0.06 -5.13
N PHE A 95 -4.24 -0.21 -3.82
CA PHE A 95 -3.08 -0.80 -3.15
C PHE A 95 -2.89 -2.27 -3.54
N GLY A 96 -3.99 -3.02 -3.70
CA GLY A 96 -3.97 -4.35 -4.29
C GLY A 96 -3.40 -4.34 -5.71
N LEU A 97 -3.85 -3.41 -6.55
CA LEU A 97 -3.38 -3.25 -7.92
C LEU A 97 -1.89 -2.87 -7.96
N PHE A 98 -1.44 -1.96 -7.10
CA PHE A 98 -0.02 -1.64 -6.96
C PHE A 98 0.81 -2.89 -6.70
N LEU A 99 0.46 -3.68 -5.68
CA LEU A 99 1.27 -4.85 -5.32
C LEU A 99 1.18 -5.96 -6.38
N TYR A 100 0.04 -6.08 -7.05
CA TYR A 100 -0.10 -6.96 -8.21
C TYR A 100 0.89 -6.58 -9.31
N LEU A 101 0.89 -5.32 -9.75
CA LEU A 101 1.79 -4.83 -10.81
C LEU A 101 3.26 -4.94 -10.38
N ALA A 102 3.58 -4.57 -9.15
CA ALA A 102 4.93 -4.69 -8.60
C ALA A 102 5.40 -6.16 -8.57
N SER A 103 4.49 -7.11 -8.32
CA SER A 103 4.82 -8.54 -8.33
C SER A 103 5.11 -9.04 -9.75
N LEU A 104 4.38 -8.55 -10.77
CA LEU A 104 4.64 -8.88 -12.17
C LEU A 104 6.00 -8.34 -12.64
N PHE A 105 6.34 -7.12 -12.24
CA PHE A 105 7.65 -6.53 -12.53
C PHE A 105 8.77 -7.31 -11.85
N ARG A 106 8.59 -7.71 -10.58
CA ARG A 106 9.54 -8.55 -9.84
C ARG A 106 9.71 -9.91 -10.49
N ASP A 107 8.63 -10.54 -10.94
CA ASP A 107 8.69 -11.84 -11.62
C ASP A 107 9.47 -11.76 -12.95
N LYS A 108 9.38 -10.64 -13.68
CA LYS A 108 10.06 -10.43 -14.97
C LYS A 108 11.49 -9.89 -14.85
N LEU A 109 11.73 -8.95 -13.92
CA LEU A 109 12.98 -8.18 -13.82
C LEU A 109 13.85 -8.59 -12.62
N GLY A 110 13.33 -9.45 -11.75
CA GLY A 110 13.97 -9.80 -10.49
C GLY A 110 14.17 -8.57 -9.61
N ASP A 111 15.36 -8.48 -9.01
CA ASP A 111 15.70 -7.45 -8.02
C ASP A 111 15.73 -6.04 -8.65
N LYS A 112 15.90 -5.95 -9.97
CA LYS A 112 15.82 -4.67 -10.71
C LYS A 112 14.40 -4.07 -10.75
N ALA A 113 13.38 -4.83 -10.36
CA ALA A 113 12.01 -4.34 -10.29
C ALA A 113 11.83 -3.20 -9.28
N VAL A 114 12.68 -3.14 -8.24
CA VAL A 114 12.58 -2.10 -7.20
C VAL A 114 12.68 -0.68 -7.77
N TYR A 115 13.47 -0.49 -8.84
CA TYR A 115 13.59 0.80 -9.52
C TYR A 115 12.30 1.26 -10.20
N TRP A 116 11.37 0.33 -10.47
CA TRP A 116 10.08 0.62 -11.09
C TRP A 116 8.98 0.90 -10.07
N TYR A 117 9.16 0.55 -8.79
CA TYR A 117 8.13 0.71 -7.77
C TYR A 117 7.67 2.16 -7.58
N PRO A 118 8.54 3.20 -7.57
CA PRO A 118 8.09 4.58 -7.48
C PRO A 118 7.17 4.99 -8.64
N PHE A 119 7.47 4.55 -9.86
CA PHE A 119 6.66 4.84 -11.05
C PHE A 119 5.32 4.12 -11.01
N LEU A 120 5.31 2.86 -10.56
CA LEU A 120 4.07 2.11 -10.35
C LEU A 120 3.21 2.75 -9.27
N TRP A 121 3.81 3.22 -8.17
CA TRP A 121 3.09 3.92 -7.13
C TRP A 121 2.46 5.22 -7.66
N LEU A 122 3.25 6.03 -8.37
CA LEU A 122 2.78 7.27 -8.98
C LEU A 122 1.64 7.03 -9.97
N LEU A 123 1.74 5.98 -10.81
CA LEU A 123 0.67 5.58 -11.72
C LEU A 123 -0.63 5.29 -10.94
N ILE A 124 -0.53 4.58 -9.83
CA ILE A 124 -1.69 4.20 -9.00
C ILE A 124 -2.31 5.44 -8.33
N GLU A 125 -1.51 6.34 -7.79
CA GLU A 125 -2.01 7.62 -7.25
C GLU A 125 -2.68 8.48 -8.32
N PHE A 126 -2.08 8.53 -9.51
CA PHE A 126 -2.65 9.24 -10.65
C PHE A 126 -4.01 8.63 -11.03
N LEU A 127 -4.09 7.32 -11.24
CA LEU A 127 -5.36 6.64 -11.56
C LEU A 127 -6.45 6.87 -10.50
N ARG A 128 -6.07 6.92 -9.22
CA ARG A 128 -6.97 7.18 -8.10
C ARG A 128 -7.48 8.63 -8.05
N SER A 129 -6.76 9.56 -8.67
CA SER A 129 -7.15 10.97 -8.75
C SER A 129 -8.11 11.30 -9.89
N LEU A 130 -8.32 10.37 -10.84
CA LEU A 130 -9.10 10.63 -12.05
C LEU A 130 -10.59 10.38 -11.88
N GLY A 131 -11.40 11.11 -12.66
CA GLY A 131 -12.83 10.88 -12.82
C GLY A 131 -13.69 11.42 -11.68
N VAL A 132 -15.00 11.19 -11.79
CA VAL A 132 -16.02 11.69 -10.84
C VAL A 132 -15.91 11.01 -9.47
N ILE A 133 -15.40 9.79 -9.44
CA ILE A 133 -15.14 9.01 -8.21
C ILE A 133 -13.69 9.13 -7.73
N GLY A 134 -12.90 10.04 -8.32
CA GLY A 134 -11.52 10.27 -7.94
C GLY A 134 -11.42 10.75 -6.49
N PHE A 135 -10.56 10.10 -5.71
CA PHE A 135 -10.38 10.43 -4.29
C PHE A 135 -8.89 10.37 -3.93
N PRO A 136 -8.12 11.45 -4.20
CA PRO A 136 -6.67 11.51 -4.05
C PRO A 136 -6.20 11.77 -2.59
N TRP A 137 -7.00 11.38 -1.60
CA TRP A 137 -6.67 11.56 -0.18
C TRP A 137 -5.40 10.80 0.23
N ALA A 138 -4.61 11.37 1.15
CA ALA A 138 -3.38 10.75 1.65
C ALA A 138 -2.38 10.33 0.55
N SER A 139 -2.16 11.20 -0.45
CA SER A 139 -1.08 11.01 -1.42
C SER A 139 0.29 11.20 -0.75
N ILE A 140 1.26 10.34 -1.05
CA ILE A 140 2.54 10.28 -0.31
C ILE A 140 3.35 11.57 -0.41
N GLY A 141 3.17 12.36 -1.46
CA GLY A 141 3.83 13.66 -1.61
C GLY A 141 3.48 14.65 -0.49
N TYR A 142 2.27 14.57 0.07
CA TYR A 142 1.84 15.43 1.19
C TYR A 142 2.58 15.14 2.49
N THR A 143 3.22 13.97 2.61
CA THR A 143 4.02 13.64 3.78
C THR A 143 5.30 14.49 3.88
N GLN A 144 5.67 15.21 2.81
CA GLN A 144 6.91 15.98 2.72
C GLN A 144 6.71 17.50 2.83
N THR A 145 5.53 17.95 3.26
CA THR A 145 5.18 19.39 3.31
C THR A 145 5.32 20.01 4.69
N TYR A 146 5.71 19.24 5.70
CA TYR A 146 5.81 19.70 7.09
C TYR A 146 7.05 19.09 7.77
#